data_AF-L8I128-F1
#
_entry.id   AF-L8I128-F1
#
_cell.length_a   1.000
_cell.length_b   1.000
_cell.length_c   1.000
_cell.angle_alpha   90.00
_cell.angle_beta   90.00
_cell.angle_gamma   90.00
#
_symmetry.space_group_name_H-M   'P 1'
#
loop_
_entity.id
_entity.type
_entity.pdbx_description
1 polymer ?
#
loop_
_entity_poly.entity_id
_entity_poly.type
_entity_poly.pdbx_seq_one_letter_code
_entity_poly.pdbx_strand_id
1 'polypeptide(L)'
;MAVPWEEYFQLVLEEKLSTKIPEQNTDHVPPVLRLLEKRQELMDADRGLQAQKEVFETTKASLKQRWEQLEQKEQELKGSFIRFEKFLQDAEARRSRALRRAEEERHLAGRREAEALRLRAQLAELQRERARLQRGLQRLEPCARLLGQMLELLPEFQEVPELVARFDGLADMQAALRLTERQRLAELEEARARLQRLRDSWQDELLLQGQRRAHLLERLESARERTLHWESKWIQIQNTAAEKTLLLGRTRMAVLNMYHLVCQHQRRPPALDVEDTEGQLEQVKLSILDLSAMLAGLREAESAAPTS
;
A
#
# COMPACT_ATOMS: atom_id res chain seq x y z
N MET A 1 57.80 -89.63 -30.65
CA MET A 1 57.98 -90.85 -31.48
C MET A 1 58.89 -91.78 -30.70
N ALA A 2 58.28 -92.67 -29.93
CA ALA A 2 58.98 -93.64 -29.09
C ALA A 2 59.07 -94.93 -29.91
N VAL A 3 60.28 -95.31 -30.32
CA VAL A 3 60.51 -96.61 -30.94
C VAL A 3 60.23 -97.67 -29.86
N PRO A 4 59.35 -98.66 -30.11
CA PRO A 4 59.08 -99.74 -29.16
C PRO A 4 60.41 -100.42 -28.83
N TRP A 5 60.73 -100.54 -27.54
CA TRP A 5 62.01 -101.09 -27.08
C TRP A 5 62.30 -102.49 -27.68
N GLU A 6 61.25 -103.23 -28.08
CA GLU A 6 61.33 -104.51 -28.79
C GLU A 6 62.02 -104.42 -30.16
N GLU A 7 61.78 -103.38 -30.97
CA GLU A 7 62.43 -103.19 -32.27
C GLU A 7 63.92 -102.83 -32.11
N TYR A 8 64.24 -102.04 -31.09
CA TYR A 8 65.62 -101.69 -30.77
C TYR A 8 66.43 -102.91 -30.29
N PHE A 9 65.84 -103.76 -29.45
CA PHE A 9 66.50 -105.00 -29.03
C PHE A 9 66.61 -106.03 -30.15
N GLN A 10 65.62 -106.13 -31.06
CA GLN A 10 65.73 -106.99 -32.25
C GLN A 10 66.84 -106.53 -33.19
N LEU A 11 66.95 -105.24 -33.48
CA LEU A 11 68.02 -104.68 -34.31
C LEU A 11 69.41 -104.91 -33.70
N VAL A 12 69.57 -104.72 -32.39
CA VAL A 12 70.86 -104.96 -31.71
C VAL A 12 71.21 -106.45 -31.65
N LEU A 13 70.21 -107.35 -31.56
CA LEU A 13 70.42 -108.81 -31.64
C LEU A 13 70.81 -109.25 -33.06
N GLU A 14 70.15 -108.71 -34.09
CA GLU A 14 70.50 -108.98 -35.48
C GLU A 14 71.90 -108.47 -35.82
N GLU A 15 72.29 -107.30 -35.30
CA GLU A 15 73.62 -106.73 -35.52
C GLU A 15 74.72 -107.53 -34.80
N LYS A 16 74.43 -108.09 -33.62
CA LYS A 16 75.36 -108.95 -32.85
C LYS A 16 75.44 -110.39 -33.37
N LEU A 17 74.38 -110.90 -34.01
CA LEU A 17 74.34 -112.24 -34.62
C LEU A 17 74.87 -112.26 -36.07
N SER A 18 74.92 -111.11 -36.76
CA SER A 18 75.32 -111.01 -38.18
C SER A 18 76.83 -110.86 -38.43
N THR A 19 77.68 -110.82 -37.39
CA THR A 19 79.13 -111.03 -37.54
C THR A 19 79.41 -112.50 -37.86
N LYS A 20 79.29 -112.82 -39.15
CA LYS A 20 79.70 -114.06 -39.80
C LYS A 20 81.15 -114.43 -39.43
N ILE A 21 81.30 -115.70 -39.10
CA ILE A 21 82.54 -116.49 -39.14
C ILE A 21 83.11 -116.43 -40.56
N PRO A 22 84.38 -116.03 -40.77
CA PRO A 22 85.14 -116.45 -41.94
C PRO A 22 86.01 -117.65 -41.57
N GLU A 23 85.82 -118.74 -42.32
CA GLU A 23 86.75 -119.86 -42.41
C GLU A 23 88.07 -119.37 -43.04
N GLN A 24 89.24 -119.70 -42.45
CA GLN A 24 90.46 -120.01 -43.20
C GLN A 24 91.57 -120.61 -42.32
N ASN A 25 91.96 -121.82 -42.73
CA ASN A 25 93.28 -122.44 -42.70
C ASN A 25 93.76 -123.08 -41.38
N THR A 26 93.48 -124.38 -41.32
CA THR A 26 94.26 -125.40 -40.63
C THR A 26 95.73 -125.33 -41.04
N ASP A 27 96.55 -124.71 -40.21
CA ASP A 27 97.95 -125.06 -40.09
C ASP A 27 98.17 -125.56 -38.66
N HIS A 28 98.97 -126.60 -38.52
CA HIS A 28 99.14 -127.35 -37.27
C HIS A 28 99.90 -126.49 -36.24
N VAL A 29 99.16 -125.71 -35.43
CA VAL A 29 99.72 -124.86 -34.38
C VAL A 29 99.63 -125.58 -33.01
N PRO A 30 100.74 -125.73 -32.25
CA PRO A 30 100.81 -126.51 -31.00
C PRO A 30 99.80 -126.11 -29.90
N PRO A 31 99.34 -127.06 -29.03
CA PRO A 31 98.37 -126.82 -27.94
C PRO A 31 98.70 -125.69 -26.95
N VAL A 32 99.97 -125.31 -26.86
CA VAL A 32 100.46 -124.21 -26.02
C VAL A 32 99.97 -122.85 -26.54
N LEU A 33 99.77 -122.69 -27.85
CA LEU A 33 99.34 -121.43 -28.46
C LEU A 33 97.83 -121.19 -28.31
N ARG A 34 97.00 -122.24 -28.29
CA ARG A 34 95.54 -122.12 -28.09
C ARG A 34 95.14 -121.73 -26.66
N LEU A 35 95.94 -122.14 -25.67
CA LEU A 35 95.81 -121.70 -24.27
C LEU A 35 96.24 -120.23 -24.10
N LEU A 36 97.21 -119.78 -24.88
CA LEU A 36 97.63 -118.37 -24.92
C LEU A 36 96.56 -117.49 -25.58
N GLU A 37 95.94 -117.94 -26.67
CA GLU A 37 94.80 -117.26 -27.31
C GLU A 37 93.60 -117.14 -26.36
N LYS A 38 93.21 -118.21 -25.66
CA LYS A 38 92.10 -118.14 -24.68
C LYS A 38 92.43 -117.29 -23.45
N ARG A 39 93.71 -117.20 -23.05
CA ARG A 39 94.16 -116.23 -22.05
C ARG A 39 94.12 -114.80 -22.58
N GLN A 40 94.50 -114.57 -23.83
CA GLN A 40 94.38 -113.27 -24.49
C GLN A 40 92.91 -112.84 -24.61
N GLU A 41 92.00 -113.71 -25.05
CA GLU A 41 90.57 -113.43 -25.10
C GLU A 41 89.97 -113.11 -23.72
N LEU A 42 90.37 -113.84 -22.67
CA LEU A 42 89.96 -113.53 -21.28
C LEU A 42 90.50 -112.19 -20.82
N MET A 43 91.77 -111.88 -21.13
CA MET A 43 92.37 -110.58 -20.83
C MET A 43 91.70 -109.44 -21.60
N ASP A 44 91.31 -109.65 -22.86
CA ASP A 44 90.66 -108.64 -23.68
C ASP A 44 89.18 -108.47 -23.29
N ALA A 45 88.50 -109.54 -22.87
CA ALA A 45 87.15 -109.46 -22.29
C ALA A 45 87.16 -108.80 -20.91
N ASP A 46 88.16 -109.07 -20.07
CA ASP A 46 88.31 -108.42 -18.76
C ASP A 46 88.70 -106.94 -18.93
N ARG A 47 89.56 -106.61 -19.90
CA ARG A 47 89.82 -105.21 -20.32
C ARG A 47 88.55 -104.53 -20.84
N GLY A 48 87.73 -105.22 -21.63
CA GLY A 48 86.46 -104.70 -22.14
C GLY A 48 85.43 -104.47 -21.03
N LEU A 49 85.36 -105.37 -20.04
CA LEU A 49 84.50 -105.23 -18.86
C LEU A 49 84.99 -104.09 -17.95
N GLN A 50 86.30 -103.94 -17.77
CA GLN A 50 86.91 -102.82 -17.05
C GLN A 50 86.60 -101.50 -17.75
N ALA A 51 86.76 -101.41 -19.08
CA ALA A 51 86.39 -100.23 -19.86
C ALA A 51 84.90 -99.91 -19.75
N GLN A 52 84.00 -100.91 -19.79
CA GLN A 52 82.57 -100.69 -19.56
C GLN A 52 82.27 -100.22 -18.14
N LYS A 53 82.91 -100.80 -17.11
CA LYS A 53 82.77 -100.33 -15.72
C LYS A 53 83.23 -98.89 -15.57
N GLU A 54 84.35 -98.51 -16.21
CA GLU A 54 84.82 -97.12 -16.23
C GLU A 54 83.82 -96.19 -16.95
N VAL A 55 83.22 -96.61 -18.06
CA VAL A 55 82.17 -95.85 -18.75
C VAL A 55 80.89 -95.75 -17.90
N PHE A 56 80.50 -96.81 -17.20
CA PHE A 56 79.36 -96.78 -16.28
C PHE A 56 79.61 -95.88 -15.07
N GLU A 57 80.81 -95.92 -14.49
CA GLU A 57 81.15 -95.06 -13.36
C GLU A 57 81.29 -93.59 -13.79
N THR A 58 81.85 -93.29 -14.96
CA THR A 58 81.89 -91.93 -15.52
C THR A 58 80.49 -91.40 -15.86
N THR A 59 79.62 -92.21 -16.46
CA THR A 59 78.23 -91.81 -16.75
C THR A 59 77.42 -91.62 -15.47
N LYS A 60 77.54 -92.53 -14.50
CA LYS A 60 76.92 -92.39 -13.16
C LYS A 60 77.42 -91.16 -12.42
N ALA A 61 78.71 -90.84 -12.50
CA ALA A 61 79.26 -89.61 -11.94
C ALA A 61 78.67 -88.36 -12.62
N SER A 62 78.58 -88.35 -13.96
CA SER A 62 78.00 -87.24 -14.71
C SER A 62 76.50 -87.04 -14.42
N LEU A 63 75.75 -88.13 -14.22
CA LEU A 63 74.34 -88.08 -13.86
C LEU A 63 74.15 -87.58 -12.43
N LYS A 64 74.96 -88.06 -11.47
CA LYS A 64 74.95 -87.53 -10.10
C LYS A 64 75.25 -86.03 -10.08
N GLN A 65 76.26 -85.58 -10.83
CA GLN A 65 76.58 -84.16 -10.96
C GLN A 65 75.43 -83.34 -11.57
N ARG A 66 74.74 -83.87 -12.59
CA ARG A 66 73.56 -83.21 -13.17
C ARG A 66 72.37 -83.16 -12.20
N TRP A 67 72.15 -84.22 -11.42
CA TRP A 67 71.11 -84.25 -10.39
C TRP A 67 71.39 -83.21 -9.30
N GLU A 68 72.63 -83.14 -8.81
CA GLU A 68 73.05 -82.12 -7.84
C GLU A 68 72.88 -80.69 -8.40
N GLN A 69 73.23 -80.46 -9.67
CA GLN A 69 73.01 -79.16 -10.33
C GLN A 69 71.52 -78.80 -10.49
N LEU A 70 70.67 -79.77 -10.82
CA LEU A 70 69.23 -79.55 -10.92
C LEU A 70 68.63 -79.21 -9.56
N GLU A 71 69.04 -79.92 -8.51
CA GLU A 71 68.57 -79.67 -7.15
C GLU A 71 69.04 -78.30 -6.63
N GLN A 72 70.27 -77.90 -6.93
CA GLN A 72 70.76 -76.54 -6.66
C GLN A 72 69.92 -75.49 -7.38
N LYS A 73 69.66 -75.65 -8.69
CA LYS A 73 68.83 -74.71 -9.46
C LYS A 73 67.39 -74.65 -8.95
N GLU A 74 66.81 -75.78 -8.54
CA GLU A 74 65.48 -75.80 -7.94
C GLU A 74 65.44 -75.02 -6.61
N GLN A 75 66.45 -75.22 -5.75
CA GLN A 75 66.58 -74.47 -4.50
C GLN A 75 66.78 -72.96 -4.75
N GLU A 76 67.60 -72.59 -5.74
CA GLU A 76 67.80 -71.20 -6.17
C GLU A 76 66.50 -70.58 -6.70
N LEU A 77 65.72 -71.32 -7.49
CA LEU A 77 64.42 -70.87 -8.00
C LEU A 77 63.40 -70.70 -6.88
N LYS A 78 63.30 -71.66 -5.96
CA LYS A 78 62.44 -71.54 -4.76
C LYS A 78 62.83 -70.32 -3.92
N GLY A 79 64.14 -70.12 -3.68
CA GLY A 79 64.64 -68.96 -2.97
C GLY A 79 64.37 -67.64 -3.71
N SER A 80 64.44 -67.65 -5.04
CA SER A 80 64.10 -66.49 -5.88
C SER A 80 62.61 -66.18 -5.86
N PHE A 81 61.74 -67.19 -5.89
CA PHE A 81 60.29 -67.02 -5.80
C PHE A 81 59.88 -66.36 -4.49
N ILE A 82 60.42 -66.83 -3.36
CA ILE A 82 60.18 -66.21 -2.04
C ILE A 82 60.66 -64.75 -2.02
N ARG A 83 61.80 -64.44 -2.65
CA ARG A 83 62.31 -63.06 -2.77
C ARG A 83 61.39 -62.19 -3.63
N PHE A 84 60.88 -62.72 -4.74
CA PHE A 84 59.93 -62.02 -5.62
C PHE A 84 58.59 -61.79 -4.94
N GLU A 85 58.03 -62.78 -4.25
CA GLU A 85 56.81 -62.61 -3.46
C GLU A 85 56.97 -61.53 -2.39
N LYS A 86 58.08 -61.56 -1.63
CA LYS A 86 58.40 -60.50 -0.66
C LYS A 86 58.51 -59.12 -1.33
N PHE A 87 59.17 -59.03 -2.48
CA PHE A 87 59.28 -57.79 -3.23
C PHE A 87 57.91 -57.26 -3.70
N LEU A 88 57.04 -58.13 -4.20
CA LEU A 88 55.68 -57.76 -4.62
C LEU A 88 54.85 -57.28 -3.43
N GLN A 89 54.90 -58.00 -2.30
CA GLN A 89 54.23 -57.59 -1.06
C GLN A 89 54.74 -56.23 -0.57
N ASP A 90 56.06 -56.00 -0.57
CA ASP A 90 56.66 -54.72 -0.19
C ASP A 90 56.26 -53.58 -1.14
N ALA A 91 56.24 -53.85 -2.44
CA ALA A 91 55.82 -52.88 -3.46
C ALA A 91 54.34 -52.53 -3.33
N GLU A 92 53.46 -53.51 -3.11
CA GLU A 92 52.04 -53.30 -2.87
C GLU A 92 51.78 -52.57 -1.55
N ALA A 93 52.54 -52.88 -0.50
CA ALA A 93 52.49 -52.15 0.76
C ALA A 93 52.93 -50.69 0.60
N ARG A 94 54.00 -50.41 -0.18
CA ARG A 94 54.44 -49.04 -0.50
C ARG A 94 53.38 -48.30 -1.31
N ARG A 95 52.80 -48.93 -2.33
CA ARG A 95 51.71 -48.36 -3.15
C ARG A 95 50.50 -48.03 -2.28
N SER A 96 50.08 -48.96 -1.41
CA SER A 96 48.94 -48.77 -0.50
C SER A 96 49.18 -47.62 0.48
N ARG A 97 50.39 -47.48 1.04
CA ARG A 97 50.74 -46.33 1.90
C ARG A 97 50.73 -45.01 1.14
N ALA A 98 51.25 -44.99 -0.10
CA ALA A 98 51.25 -43.79 -0.93
C ALA A 98 49.81 -43.35 -1.29
N LEU A 99 48.94 -44.30 -1.63
CA LEU A 99 47.52 -44.03 -1.92
C LEU A 99 46.79 -43.48 -0.69
N ARG A 100 46.96 -44.10 0.50
CA ARG A 100 46.36 -43.60 1.74
C ARG A 100 46.81 -42.18 2.07
N ARG A 101 48.11 -41.87 1.95
CA ARG A 101 48.63 -40.51 2.15
C ARG A 101 48.03 -39.53 1.15
N ALA A 102 47.92 -39.90 -0.12
CA ALA A 102 47.31 -39.05 -1.14
C ALA A 102 45.81 -38.79 -0.86
N GLU A 103 45.07 -39.80 -0.37
CA GLU A 103 43.68 -39.65 0.05
C GLU A 103 43.56 -38.73 1.28
N GLU A 104 44.38 -38.94 2.31
CA GLU A 104 44.44 -38.08 3.49
C GLU A 104 44.76 -36.63 3.12
N GLU A 105 45.75 -36.40 2.26
CA GLU A 105 46.12 -35.07 1.77
C GLU A 105 44.98 -34.42 0.98
N ARG A 106 44.28 -35.17 0.11
CA ARG A 106 43.09 -34.66 -0.61
C ARG A 106 41.97 -34.27 0.34
N HIS A 107 41.70 -35.07 1.37
CA HIS A 107 40.70 -34.73 2.38
C HIS A 107 41.10 -33.49 3.18
N LEU A 108 42.38 -33.36 3.56
CA LEU A 108 42.90 -32.18 4.25
C LEU A 108 42.83 -30.93 3.37
N ALA A 109 43.19 -31.04 2.10
CA ALA A 109 43.08 -29.96 1.12
C ALA A 109 41.62 -29.51 0.96
N GLY A 110 40.68 -30.45 0.79
CA GLY A 110 39.26 -30.15 0.67
C GLY A 110 38.68 -29.45 1.91
N ARG A 111 39.09 -29.84 3.12
CA ARG A 111 38.69 -29.15 4.37
C ARG A 111 39.19 -27.70 4.40
N ARG A 112 40.48 -27.50 4.09
CA ARG A 112 41.10 -26.17 4.05
C ARG A 112 40.48 -25.28 2.97
N GLU A 113 40.15 -25.83 1.81
CA GLU A 113 39.46 -25.09 0.74
C GLU A 113 38.05 -24.69 1.15
N ALA A 114 37.28 -25.59 1.78
CA ALA A 114 35.95 -25.27 2.30
C ALA A 114 36.00 -24.18 3.38
N GLU A 115 36.97 -24.25 4.29
CA GLU A 115 37.22 -23.21 5.30
C GLU A 115 37.62 -21.87 4.65
N ALA A 116 38.52 -21.89 3.66
CA ALA A 116 38.92 -20.70 2.93
C ALA A 116 37.74 -20.05 2.19
N LEU A 117 36.84 -20.84 1.60
CA LEU A 117 35.62 -20.33 0.97
C LEU A 117 34.67 -19.70 1.98
N ARG A 118 34.46 -20.35 3.14
CA ARG A 118 33.64 -19.80 4.23
C ARG A 118 34.20 -18.45 4.73
N LEU A 119 35.50 -18.39 5.00
CA LEU A 119 36.17 -17.17 5.45
C LEU A 119 36.11 -16.05 4.41
N ARG A 120 36.26 -16.38 3.11
CA ARG A 120 36.11 -15.41 2.01
C ARG A 120 34.69 -14.85 1.94
N ALA A 121 33.66 -15.69 2.13
CA ALA A 121 32.28 -15.23 2.16
C ALA A 121 32.02 -14.27 3.33
N GLN A 122 32.48 -14.62 4.53
CA GLN A 122 32.38 -13.75 5.72
C GLN A 122 33.10 -12.41 5.52
N LEU A 123 34.30 -12.43 4.93
CA LEU A 123 35.04 -11.21 4.59
C LEU A 123 34.25 -10.32 3.62
N ALA A 124 33.61 -10.91 2.61
CA ALA A 124 32.81 -10.16 1.65
C ALA A 124 31.57 -9.52 2.31
N GLU A 125 30.91 -10.21 3.24
CA GLU A 125 29.80 -9.66 4.01
C GLU A 125 30.24 -8.48 4.89
N LEU A 126 31.30 -8.66 5.67
CA LEU A 126 31.86 -7.59 6.50
C LEU A 126 32.32 -6.38 5.67
N GLN A 127 32.87 -6.60 4.48
CA GLN A 127 33.23 -5.52 3.56
C GLN A 127 31.99 -4.75 3.06
N ARG A 128 30.88 -5.44 2.78
CA ARG A 128 29.61 -4.80 2.39
C ARG A 128 29.04 -3.98 3.54
N GLU A 129 29.04 -4.50 4.75
CA GLU A 129 28.59 -3.79 5.95
C GLU A 129 29.43 -2.55 6.21
N ARG A 130 30.77 -2.69 6.16
CA ARG A 130 31.70 -1.56 6.24
C ARG A 130 31.39 -0.51 5.18
N ALA A 131 31.19 -0.90 3.93
CA ALA A 131 30.86 0.04 2.85
C ALA A 131 29.51 0.75 3.11
N ARG A 132 28.50 0.05 3.63
CA ARG A 132 27.22 0.64 4.02
C ARG A 132 27.38 1.67 5.13
N LEU A 133 28.13 1.33 6.19
CA LEU A 133 28.40 2.23 7.30
C LEU A 133 29.21 3.45 6.85
N GLN A 134 30.22 3.26 6.00
CA GLN A 134 31.01 4.35 5.44
C GLN A 134 30.17 5.33 4.62
N ARG A 135 29.25 4.83 3.78
CA ARG A 135 28.29 5.69 3.06
C ARG A 135 27.38 6.47 4.02
N GLY A 136 26.95 5.82 5.11
CA GLY A 136 26.18 6.47 6.17
C GLY A 136 26.96 7.61 6.82
N LEU A 137 28.22 7.36 7.19
CA LEU A 137 29.12 8.36 7.77
C LEU A 137 29.36 9.52 6.80
N GLN A 138 29.68 9.26 5.53
CA GLN A 138 29.89 10.31 4.52
C GLN A 138 28.66 11.21 4.32
N ARG A 139 27.45 10.66 4.45
CA ARG A 139 26.20 11.43 4.38
C ARG A 139 25.99 12.33 5.59
N LEU A 140 26.38 11.88 6.79
CA LEU A 140 26.18 12.60 8.04
C LEU A 140 27.34 13.53 8.39
N GLU A 141 28.52 13.31 7.81
CA GLU A 141 29.74 14.06 8.08
C GLU A 141 29.59 15.57 7.85
N PRO A 142 28.94 16.07 6.76
CA PRO A 142 28.69 17.50 6.61
C PRO A 142 27.83 18.08 7.73
N CYS A 143 26.78 17.35 8.15
CA CYS A 143 25.91 17.79 9.25
C CYS A 143 26.66 17.84 10.58
N ALA A 144 27.50 16.84 10.87
CA ALA A 144 28.33 16.83 12.06
C ALA A 144 29.34 17.99 12.08
N ARG A 145 29.97 18.29 10.92
CA ARG A 145 30.87 19.45 10.78
C ARG A 145 30.14 20.77 11.02
N LEU A 146 28.95 20.94 10.45
CA LEU A 146 28.12 22.13 10.66
C LEU A 146 27.74 22.29 12.14
N LEU A 147 27.31 21.21 12.81
CA LEU A 147 26.98 21.25 14.23
C LEU A 147 28.19 21.58 15.10
N GLY A 148 29.38 21.07 14.77
CA GLY A 148 30.63 21.46 15.41
C GLY A 148 30.95 22.95 15.24
N GLN A 149 30.82 23.49 14.02
CA GLN A 149 30.99 24.92 13.77
C GLN A 149 29.96 25.78 14.53
N MET A 150 28.71 25.29 14.69
CA MET A 150 27.70 26.00 15.48
C MET A 150 28.06 26.03 16.97
N LEU A 151 28.66 24.99 17.52
CA LEU A 151 29.17 25.02 18.90
C LEU A 151 30.29 26.05 19.08
N GLU A 152 31.17 26.21 18.08
CA GLU A 152 32.22 27.25 18.13
C GLU A 152 31.63 28.67 18.11
N LEU A 153 30.52 28.88 17.40
CA LEU A 153 29.84 30.17 17.34
C LEU A 153 28.92 30.45 18.54
N LEU A 154 28.36 29.41 19.15
CA LEU A 154 27.47 29.50 20.30
C LEU A 154 28.13 28.84 21.54
N PRO A 155 28.95 29.60 22.29
CA PRO A 155 29.65 29.08 23.47
C PRO A 155 28.72 28.74 24.64
N GLU A 156 27.41 29.02 24.52
CA GLU A 156 26.38 28.67 25.50
C GLU A 156 26.12 27.16 25.57
N PHE A 157 26.46 26.41 24.52
CA PHE A 157 26.28 24.95 24.45
C PHE A 157 27.65 24.28 24.43
N GLN A 158 27.85 23.26 25.27
CA GLN A 158 29.13 22.54 25.34
C GLN A 158 29.12 21.30 24.45
N GLU A 159 27.96 20.66 24.30
CA GLU A 159 27.83 19.46 23.48
C GLU A 159 26.73 19.58 22.43
N VAL A 160 26.91 18.88 21.30
CA VAL A 160 25.93 18.82 20.20
C VAL A 160 24.55 18.33 20.68
N PRO A 161 24.43 17.31 21.56
CA PRO A 161 23.13 16.87 22.06
C PRO A 161 22.37 17.95 22.83
N GLU A 162 23.05 18.83 23.56
CA GLU A 162 22.41 19.94 24.29
C GLU A 162 21.79 20.93 23.30
N LEU A 163 22.53 21.27 22.24
CA LEU A 163 22.06 22.14 21.17
C LEU A 163 20.83 21.52 20.46
N VAL A 164 20.90 20.22 20.13
CA VAL A 164 19.78 19.50 19.50
C VAL A 164 18.56 19.47 20.43
N ALA A 165 18.73 19.14 21.70
CA ALA A 165 17.64 19.12 22.67
C ALA A 165 16.99 20.50 22.84
N ARG A 166 17.78 21.58 22.79
CA ARG A 166 17.26 22.95 22.80
C ARG A 166 16.42 23.24 21.55
N PHE A 167 16.90 22.84 20.37
CA PHE A 167 16.15 22.99 19.13
C PHE A 167 14.86 22.19 19.14
N ASP A 168 14.90 20.94 19.59
CA ASP A 168 13.72 20.09 19.72
C ASP A 168 12.69 20.74 20.66
N GLY A 169 13.13 21.22 21.83
CA GLY A 169 12.25 21.93 22.76
C GLY A 169 11.66 23.21 22.17
N LEU A 170 12.41 23.97 21.37
CA LEU A 170 11.90 25.14 20.66
C LEU A 170 10.93 24.78 19.54
N ALA A 171 11.17 23.69 18.82
CA ALA A 171 10.28 23.17 17.78
C ALA A 171 8.96 22.70 18.38
N ASP A 172 9.01 21.96 19.50
CA ASP A 172 7.85 21.52 20.26
C ASP A 172 7.05 22.72 20.80
N MET A 173 7.75 23.72 21.37
CA MET A 173 7.09 24.92 21.86
C MET A 173 6.46 25.73 20.71
N GLN A 174 7.13 25.82 19.56
CA GLN A 174 6.54 26.46 18.37
C GLN A 174 5.29 25.70 17.89
N ALA A 175 5.32 24.37 17.88
CA ALA A 175 4.16 23.56 17.51
C ALA A 175 3.00 23.77 18.49
N ALA A 176 3.26 23.78 19.79
CA ALA A 176 2.27 24.06 20.82
C ALA A 176 1.68 25.48 20.67
N LEU A 177 2.52 26.50 20.46
CA LEU A 177 2.08 27.87 20.24
C LEU A 177 1.18 27.98 19.01
N ARG A 178 1.55 27.36 17.88
CA ARG A 178 0.71 27.32 16.67
C ARG A 178 -0.64 26.65 16.91
N LEU A 179 -0.68 25.60 17.73
CA LEU A 179 -1.93 24.96 18.11
C LEU A 179 -2.82 25.93 18.92
N THR A 180 -2.25 26.59 19.93
CA THR A 180 -3.00 27.55 20.75
C THR A 180 -3.46 28.77 19.95
N GLU A 181 -2.66 29.24 18.99
CA GLU A 181 -3.03 30.33 18.09
C GLU A 181 -4.24 29.93 17.23
N ARG A 182 -4.23 28.73 16.63
CA ARG A 182 -5.37 28.20 15.87
C ARG A 182 -6.63 28.10 16.73
N GLN A 183 -6.51 27.63 17.97
CA GLN A 183 -7.63 27.56 18.90
C GLN A 183 -8.20 28.95 19.19
N ARG A 184 -7.34 29.93 19.50
CA ARG A 184 -7.77 31.32 19.73
C ARG A 184 -8.42 31.95 18.50
N LEU A 185 -7.90 31.68 17.30
CA LEU A 185 -8.50 32.16 16.06
C LEU A 185 -9.89 31.57 15.86
N ALA A 186 -10.08 30.27 16.11
CA ALA A 186 -11.39 29.63 16.06
C ALA A 186 -12.37 30.24 17.09
N GLU A 187 -11.93 30.47 18.32
CA GLU A 187 -12.74 31.14 19.35
C GLU A 187 -13.15 32.57 18.93
N LEU A 188 -12.24 33.32 18.31
CA LEU A 188 -12.52 34.65 17.78
C LEU A 188 -13.52 34.61 16.61
N GLU A 189 -13.38 33.65 15.71
CA GLU A 189 -14.31 33.44 14.60
C GLU A 189 -15.71 33.06 15.10
N GLU A 190 -15.80 32.19 16.09
CA GLU A 190 -17.06 31.87 16.76
C GLU A 190 -17.68 33.09 17.43
N ALA A 191 -16.90 33.87 18.18
CA ALA A 191 -17.38 35.09 18.83
C ALA A 191 -17.88 36.12 17.81
N ARG A 192 -17.16 36.29 16.69
CA ARG A 192 -17.58 37.15 15.56
C ARG A 192 -18.88 36.65 14.94
N ALA A 193 -19.00 35.34 14.70
CA ALA A 193 -20.22 34.75 14.17
C ALA A 193 -21.42 34.95 15.12
N ARG A 194 -21.22 34.82 16.44
CA ARG A 194 -22.25 35.10 17.45
C ARG A 194 -22.67 36.56 17.44
N LEU A 195 -21.72 37.50 17.39
CA LEU A 195 -22.02 38.93 17.27
C LEU A 195 -22.78 39.26 15.99
N GLN A 196 -22.40 38.67 14.87
CA GLN A 196 -23.10 38.89 13.60
C GLN A 196 -24.55 38.40 13.68
N ARG A 197 -24.80 37.20 14.21
CA ARG A 197 -26.16 36.67 14.42
C ARG A 197 -27.02 37.59 15.28
N LEU A 198 -26.46 38.12 16.38
CA LEU A 198 -27.17 39.07 17.22
C LEU A 198 -27.48 40.37 16.48
N ARG A 199 -26.53 40.87 15.69
CA ARG A 199 -26.73 42.09 14.89
C ARG A 199 -27.84 41.90 13.86
N ASP A 200 -27.84 40.76 13.17
CA ASP A 200 -28.85 40.43 12.17
C ASP A 200 -30.23 40.30 12.83
N SER A 201 -30.34 39.61 13.98
CA SER A 201 -31.61 39.51 14.71
C SER A 201 -32.14 40.86 15.19
N TRP A 202 -31.26 41.75 15.66
CA TRP A 202 -31.64 43.11 16.04
C TRP A 202 -32.12 43.94 14.84
N GLN A 203 -31.50 43.76 13.66
CA GLN A 203 -31.95 44.40 12.43
C GLN A 203 -33.33 43.90 12.02
N ASP A 204 -33.57 42.60 12.09
CA ASP A 204 -34.87 41.99 11.79
C ASP A 204 -35.97 42.49 12.74
N GLU A 205 -35.69 42.58 14.04
CA GLU A 205 -36.61 43.14 15.03
C GLU A 205 -36.92 44.61 14.76
N LEU A 206 -35.90 45.40 14.42
CA LEU A 206 -36.08 46.81 14.07
C LEU A 206 -36.96 46.98 12.82
N LEU A 207 -36.74 46.14 11.80
CA LEU A 207 -37.57 46.11 10.60
C LEU A 207 -39.02 45.74 10.93
N LEU A 208 -39.24 44.71 11.76
CA LEU A 208 -40.58 44.32 12.22
C LEU A 208 -41.28 45.45 12.98
N GLN A 209 -40.57 46.15 13.88
CA GLN A 209 -41.13 47.30 14.58
C GLN A 209 -41.43 48.46 13.62
N GLY A 210 -40.55 48.71 12.64
CA GLY A 210 -40.76 49.71 11.58
C GLY A 210 -42.02 49.43 10.76
N GLN A 211 -42.23 48.17 10.36
CA GLN A 211 -43.42 47.72 9.64
C GLN A 211 -44.68 47.88 10.50
N ARG A 212 -44.64 47.47 11.78
CA ARG A 212 -45.77 47.68 12.72
C ARG A 212 -46.11 49.15 12.87
N ARG A 213 -45.10 50.03 12.98
CA ARG A 213 -45.31 51.47 13.06
C ARG A 213 -45.97 52.01 11.80
N ALA A 214 -45.50 51.62 10.62
CA ALA A 214 -46.10 52.03 9.35
C ALA A 214 -47.57 51.59 9.26
N HIS A 215 -47.88 50.35 9.62
CA HIS A 215 -49.25 49.84 9.64
C HIS A 215 -50.17 50.60 10.62
N LEU A 216 -49.66 50.95 11.81
CA LEU A 216 -50.42 51.76 12.77
C LEU A 216 -50.67 53.18 12.27
N LEU A 217 -49.69 53.79 11.58
CA LEU A 217 -49.85 55.11 10.96
C LEU A 217 -50.91 55.10 9.87
N GLU A 218 -50.90 54.11 8.98
CA GLU A 218 -51.92 53.95 7.93
C GLU A 218 -53.34 53.78 8.53
N ARG A 219 -53.46 52.99 9.60
CA ARG A 219 -54.73 52.85 10.34
C ARG A 219 -55.20 54.15 10.97
N LEU A 220 -54.26 54.95 11.48
CA LEU A 220 -54.56 56.23 12.09
C LEU A 220 -54.96 57.28 11.03
N GLU A 221 -54.27 57.31 9.89
CA GLU A 221 -54.62 58.17 8.75
C GLU A 221 -55.99 57.82 8.19
N SER A 222 -56.27 56.55 7.92
CA SER A 222 -57.59 56.11 7.47
C SER A 222 -58.71 56.39 8.49
N ALA A 223 -58.43 56.32 9.79
CA ALA A 223 -59.39 56.74 10.82
C ALA A 223 -59.63 58.26 10.78
N ARG A 224 -58.57 59.08 10.65
CA ARG A 224 -58.68 60.54 10.52
C ARG A 224 -59.46 60.95 9.29
N GLU A 225 -59.19 60.33 8.14
CA GLU A 225 -59.95 60.57 6.90
C GLU A 225 -61.44 60.28 7.08
N ARG A 226 -61.78 59.17 7.75
CA ARG A 226 -63.18 58.86 8.07
C ARG A 226 -63.80 59.90 9.00
N THR A 227 -63.09 60.33 10.03
CA THR A 227 -63.56 61.38 10.94
C THR A 227 -63.81 62.67 10.19
N LEU A 228 -62.85 63.15 9.39
CA LEU A 228 -63.00 64.37 8.58
C LEU A 228 -64.18 64.28 7.61
N HIS A 229 -64.38 63.12 6.98
CA HIS A 229 -65.53 62.88 6.10
C HIS A 229 -66.86 63.04 6.82
N TRP A 230 -66.99 62.46 8.00
CA TRP A 230 -68.22 62.55 8.81
C TRP A 230 -68.41 63.93 9.43
N GLU A 231 -67.34 64.61 9.83
CA GLU A 231 -67.39 66.01 10.28
C GLU A 231 -67.89 66.93 9.15
N SER A 232 -67.37 66.77 7.93
CA SER A 232 -67.84 67.53 6.76
C SER A 232 -69.32 67.28 6.49
N LYS A 233 -69.77 66.01 6.53
CA LYS A 233 -71.19 65.67 6.38
C LYS A 233 -72.05 66.28 7.49
N TRP A 234 -71.56 66.27 8.72
CA TRP A 234 -72.25 66.86 9.87
C TRP A 234 -72.42 68.37 9.71
N ILE A 235 -71.37 69.08 9.29
CA ILE A 235 -71.42 70.51 8.98
C ILE A 235 -72.44 70.80 7.86
N GLN A 236 -72.47 69.97 6.80
CA GLN A 236 -73.47 70.11 5.73
C GLN A 236 -74.90 69.96 6.25
N ILE A 237 -75.16 68.96 7.11
CA ILE A 237 -76.46 68.75 7.74
C ILE A 237 -76.82 69.96 8.61
N GLN A 238 -75.90 70.45 9.44
CA GLN A 238 -76.12 71.61 10.29
C GLN A 238 -76.42 72.88 9.49
N ASN A 239 -75.65 73.16 8.45
CA ASN A 239 -75.89 74.31 7.56
C ASN A 239 -77.25 74.21 6.88
N THR A 240 -77.59 73.02 6.36
CA THR A 240 -78.91 72.78 5.73
C THR A 240 -80.04 72.98 6.75
N ALA A 241 -79.89 72.48 7.97
CA ALA A 241 -80.86 72.67 9.03
C ALA A 241 -81.01 74.16 9.41
N ALA A 242 -79.90 74.90 9.53
CA ALA A 242 -79.91 76.33 9.81
C ALA A 242 -80.61 77.13 8.70
N GLU A 243 -80.34 76.81 7.43
CA GLU A 243 -81.04 77.40 6.27
C GLU A 243 -82.55 77.13 6.30
N LYS A 244 -82.96 75.88 6.58
CA LYS A 244 -84.38 75.51 6.70
C LYS A 244 -85.06 76.22 7.88
N THR A 245 -84.40 76.29 9.02
CA THR A 245 -84.91 77.04 10.20
C THR A 245 -85.04 78.53 9.91
N LEU A 246 -84.07 79.12 9.21
CA LEU A 246 -84.13 80.53 8.81
C LEU A 246 -85.27 80.79 7.82
N LEU A 247 -85.43 79.93 6.81
CA LEU A 247 -86.55 80.00 5.86
C LEU A 247 -87.89 79.89 6.59
N LEU A 248 -88.03 78.92 7.50
CA LEU A 248 -89.22 78.77 8.33
C LEU A 248 -89.49 80.06 9.13
N GLY A 249 -88.49 80.61 9.81
CA GLY A 249 -88.61 81.87 10.56
C GLY A 249 -89.05 83.04 9.67
N ARG A 250 -88.47 83.18 8.48
CA ARG A 250 -88.85 84.22 7.50
C ARG A 250 -90.30 84.05 7.02
N THR A 251 -90.71 82.82 6.69
CA THR A 251 -92.09 82.53 6.29
C THR A 251 -93.06 82.85 7.42
N ARG A 252 -92.76 82.44 8.66
CA ARG A 252 -93.57 82.74 9.84
C ARG A 252 -93.75 84.25 10.04
N MET A 253 -92.66 85.03 9.93
CA MET A 253 -92.73 86.50 10.04
C MET A 253 -93.52 87.14 8.91
N ALA A 254 -93.36 86.68 7.67
CA ALA A 254 -94.14 87.20 6.53
C ALA A 254 -95.64 86.94 6.71
N VAL A 255 -96.01 85.74 7.19
CA VAL A 255 -97.40 85.36 7.49
C VAL A 255 -97.97 86.22 8.62
N LEU A 256 -97.22 86.38 9.71
CA LEU A 256 -97.63 87.24 10.83
C LEU A 256 -97.83 88.70 10.38
N ASN A 257 -96.92 89.22 9.57
CA ASN A 257 -97.04 90.58 9.01
C ASN A 257 -98.28 90.73 8.13
N MET A 258 -98.57 89.75 7.26
CA MET A 258 -99.78 89.75 6.44
C MET A 258 -101.06 89.64 7.30
N TYR A 259 -101.05 88.80 8.34
CA TYR A 259 -102.16 88.66 9.28
C TYR A 259 -102.44 89.98 10.02
N HIS A 260 -101.39 90.65 10.52
CA HIS A 260 -101.54 91.98 11.13
C HIS A 260 -102.16 92.99 10.17
N LEU A 261 -101.76 92.98 8.89
CA LEU A 261 -102.34 93.86 7.87
C LEU A 261 -103.84 93.59 7.69
N VAL A 262 -104.22 92.32 7.61
CA VAL A 262 -105.63 91.88 7.53
C VAL A 262 -106.43 92.33 8.76
N CYS A 263 -105.90 92.14 9.96
CA CYS A 263 -106.52 92.61 11.21
C CYS A 263 -106.72 94.13 11.22
N GLN A 264 -105.73 94.89 10.73
CA GLN A 264 -105.82 96.35 10.59
C GLN A 264 -106.93 96.76 9.60
N HIS A 265 -107.00 96.12 8.43
CA HIS A 265 -108.05 96.38 7.44
C HIS A 265 -109.45 96.07 7.97
N GLN A 266 -109.60 95.00 8.76
CA GLN A 266 -110.87 94.61 9.38
C GLN A 266 -111.17 95.36 10.69
N ARG A 267 -110.26 96.24 11.15
CA ARG A 267 -110.32 96.98 12.42
C ARG A 267 -110.54 96.07 13.65
N ARG A 268 -109.97 94.86 13.62
CA ARG A 268 -110.04 93.89 14.73
C ARG A 268 -108.67 93.76 15.40
N PRO A 269 -108.61 93.64 16.74
CA PRO A 269 -107.35 93.34 17.40
C PRO A 269 -106.85 91.94 16.98
N PRO A 270 -105.53 91.72 16.84
CA PRO A 270 -104.98 90.39 16.59
C PRO A 270 -105.34 89.47 17.77
N ALA A 271 -105.97 88.33 17.47
CA ALA A 271 -106.52 87.43 18.48
C ALA A 271 -105.81 86.06 18.53
N LEU A 272 -105.06 85.72 17.47
CA LEU A 272 -104.28 84.49 17.39
C LEU A 272 -102.90 84.69 18.03
N ASP A 273 -102.37 83.61 18.62
CA ASP A 273 -101.03 83.61 19.20
C ASP A 273 -99.96 83.79 18.13
N VAL A 274 -98.85 84.42 18.50
CA VAL A 274 -97.73 84.74 17.61
C VAL A 274 -97.08 83.47 17.05
N GLU A 275 -97.11 82.36 17.79
CA GLU A 275 -96.56 81.07 17.36
C GLU A 275 -97.51 80.24 16.48
N ASP A 276 -98.81 80.55 16.44
CA ASP A 276 -99.81 79.85 15.62
C ASP A 276 -99.81 80.36 14.17
N THR A 277 -98.74 80.01 13.45
CA THR A 277 -98.56 80.46 12.07
C THR A 277 -99.54 79.85 11.09
N GLU A 278 -100.06 78.65 11.36
CA GLU A 278 -101.05 77.99 10.50
C GLU A 278 -102.41 78.69 10.61
N GLY A 279 -102.87 78.99 11.83
CA GLY A 279 -104.10 79.74 12.06
C GLY A 279 -104.05 81.15 11.44
N GLN A 280 -102.91 81.84 11.58
CA GLN A 280 -102.70 83.16 10.97
C GLN A 280 -102.80 83.12 9.44
N LEU A 281 -102.18 82.11 8.80
CA LEU A 281 -102.19 81.95 7.35
C LEU A 281 -103.60 81.66 6.82
N GLU A 282 -104.38 80.86 7.55
CA GLU A 282 -105.77 80.55 7.18
C GLU A 282 -106.65 81.81 7.25
N GLN A 283 -106.46 82.68 8.24
CA GLN A 283 -107.18 83.97 8.31
C GLN A 283 -106.77 84.93 7.18
N VAL A 284 -105.48 84.97 6.83
CA VAL A 284 -105.00 85.73 5.66
C VAL A 284 -105.65 85.20 4.38
N LYS A 285 -105.70 83.88 4.19
CA LYS A 285 -106.35 83.22 3.05
C LYS A 285 -107.84 83.53 2.97
N LEU A 286 -108.60 83.38 4.05
CA LEU A 286 -110.03 83.71 4.09
C LEU A 286 -110.26 85.17 3.70
N SER A 287 -109.42 86.08 4.20
CA SER A 287 -109.55 87.51 3.89
C SER A 287 -109.22 87.84 2.43
N ILE A 288 -108.22 87.18 1.84
CA ILE A 288 -107.93 87.31 0.40
C ILE A 288 -109.09 86.76 -0.43
N LEU A 289 -109.67 85.62 -0.04
CA LEU A 289 -110.84 85.03 -0.71
C LEU A 289 -112.05 85.96 -0.63
N ASP A 290 -112.34 86.52 0.54
CA ASP A 290 -113.44 87.47 0.75
C ASP A 290 -113.24 88.74 -0.08
N LEU A 291 -112.04 89.32 -0.10
CA LEU A 291 -111.72 90.49 -0.94
C LEU A 291 -111.81 90.16 -2.44
N SER A 292 -111.37 88.97 -2.84
CA SER A 292 -111.47 88.52 -4.23
C SER A 292 -112.93 88.28 -4.65
N ALA A 293 -113.77 87.77 -3.76
CA ALA A 293 -115.20 87.60 -3.97
C ALA A 293 -115.92 88.96 -4.05
N MET A 294 -115.54 89.93 -3.20
CA MET A 294 -116.04 91.30 -3.29
C MET A 294 -115.63 91.99 -4.60
N LEU A 295 -114.37 91.83 -5.04
CA LEU A 295 -113.89 92.36 -6.32
C LEU A 295 -114.54 91.67 -7.53
N ALA A 296 -114.77 90.35 -7.45
CA ALA A 296 -115.51 89.61 -8.47
C ALA A 296 -116.96 90.07 -8.54
N GLY A 297 -117.62 90.29 -7.40
CA GLY A 297 -118.95 90.87 -7.31
C GLY A 297 -119.03 92.31 -7.83
N LEU A 298 -117.98 93.12 -7.64
CA LEU A 298 -117.86 94.45 -8.24
C LEU A 298 -117.64 94.40 -9.76
N ARG A 299 -116.88 93.42 -10.26
CA ARG A 299 -116.75 93.17 -11.71
C ARG A 299 -118.04 92.65 -12.33
N GLU A 300 -118.80 91.82 -11.61
CA GLU A 300 -120.13 91.38 -12.02
C GLU A 300 -121.11 92.56 -12.02
N ALA A 301 -121.02 93.49 -11.05
CA ALA A 301 -121.78 94.73 -11.01
C ALA A 301 -121.37 95.75 -12.11
N GLU A 302 -120.10 95.82 -12.48
CA GLU A 302 -119.61 96.60 -13.64
C GLU A 302 -120.02 95.97 -14.97
N SER A 303 -120.11 94.63 -15.06
CA SER A 303 -120.61 93.91 -16.24
C SER A 303 -122.15 93.89 -16.34
N ALA A 304 -122.85 94.22 -15.25
CA ALA A 304 -124.29 94.44 -15.21
C ALA A 304 -124.68 95.92 -15.42
N ALA A 305 -123.70 96.80 -15.63
CA ALA A 305 -123.94 98.17 -16.09
C ALA A 305 -124.16 98.16 -17.61
N PRO A 306 -125.37 98.47 -18.13
CA PRO A 306 -125.50 98.79 -19.54
C PRO A 306 -124.75 100.09 -19.82
N THR A 307 -123.96 100.09 -20.89
CA THR A 307 -123.47 101.31 -21.54
C THR A 307 -124.63 102.23 -21.83
N SER A 308 -124.71 103.36 -21.11
CA SER A 308 -125.43 104.59 -21.45
C SER A 308 -124.94 105.72 -20.55
#